data_AF-A0A6G3X9S5-F1
#
_entry.id   AF-A0A6G3X9S5-F1
#
_cell.length_a   1.000
_cell.length_b   1.000
_cell.length_c   1.000
_cell.angle_alpha   90.00
_cell.angle_beta   90.00
_cell.angle_gamma   90.00
#
_symmetry.space_group_name_H-M   'P 1'
#
loop_
_entity.id
_entity.type
_entity.pdbx_description
1 polymer ?
#
loop_
_entity_poly.entity_id
_entity_poly.type
_entity_poly.pdbx_seq_one_letter_code
_entity_poly.pdbx_strand_id
1 'polypeptide(L)'
;GRGAADLVVAAAELTILAVTALLMGWRADGGVMAGLGAFGLLLLLRFSLIWVGVWLGMLVPTPEAAGGLYAVAFPVTMISSTFVAPSLMPGWLGTIAAWNPISSTATATRELFGNPVAGGGTWVEEHALLMAVVWPLVITLVFLPLAVRRFQRLSR
;
A
#
# COMPACT_ATOMS: atom_id res chain seq x y z
N GLY A 1 0.27 17.68 -11.50
CA GLY A 1 1.07 17.03 -12.56
C GLY A 1 1.73 15.76 -12.05
N ARG A 2 2.80 15.88 -11.28
CA ARG A 2 3.67 14.76 -10.86
C ARG A 2 2.95 13.57 -10.21
N GLY A 3 2.10 13.78 -9.20
CA GLY A 3 1.39 12.68 -8.56
C GLY A 3 0.41 11.92 -9.46
N ALA A 4 -0.16 12.58 -10.49
CA ALA A 4 -0.99 11.90 -11.48
C ALA A 4 -0.12 11.06 -12.44
N ALA A 5 1.06 11.56 -12.82
CA ALA A 5 2.02 10.79 -13.60
C ALA A 5 2.50 9.55 -12.85
N ASP A 6 2.80 9.67 -11.55
CA ASP A 6 3.21 8.55 -10.69
C ASP A 6 2.11 7.46 -10.62
N LEU A 7 0.83 7.87 -10.64
CA LEU A 7 -0.31 6.95 -10.66
C LEU A 7 -0.48 6.25 -12.00
N VAL A 8 -0.28 6.96 -13.11
CA VAL A 8 -0.32 6.37 -14.46
C VAL A 8 0.80 5.35 -14.62
N VAL A 9 2.00 5.67 -14.15
CA VAL A 9 3.13 4.73 -14.12
C VAL A 9 2.77 3.51 -13.29
N ALA A 10 2.23 3.69 -12.08
CA ALA A 10 1.81 2.57 -11.23
C ALA A 10 0.72 1.70 -11.88
N ALA A 11 -0.25 2.31 -12.57
CA ALA A 11 -1.28 1.60 -13.29
C ALA A 11 -0.70 0.78 -14.45
N ALA A 12 0.27 1.34 -15.18
CA ALA A 12 0.98 0.62 -16.23
C ALA A 12 1.80 -0.54 -15.66
N GLU A 13 2.56 -0.34 -14.57
CA GLU A 13 3.31 -1.39 -13.85
C GLU A 13 2.41 -2.56 -13.45
N LEU A 14 1.27 -2.26 -12.80
CA LEU A 14 0.30 -3.27 -12.38
C LEU A 14 -0.33 -4.00 -13.58
N THR A 15 -0.63 -3.27 -14.65
CA THR A 15 -1.21 -3.86 -15.87
C THR A 15 -0.23 -4.82 -16.52
N ILE A 16 1.04 -4.42 -16.67
CA ILE A 16 2.10 -5.27 -17.20
C ILE A 16 2.23 -6.53 -16.35
N LEU A 17 2.29 -6.38 -15.03
CA LEU A 17 2.41 -7.51 -14.10
C LEU A 17 1.24 -8.49 -14.23
N ALA A 18 0.00 -7.99 -14.30
CA ALA A 18 -1.16 -8.86 -14.46
C ALA A 18 -1.21 -9.54 -15.83
N VAL A 19 -0.85 -8.83 -16.90
CA VAL A 19 -0.75 -9.45 -18.24
C VAL A 19 0.29 -10.57 -18.22
N THR A 20 1.47 -10.33 -17.63
CA THR A 20 2.50 -11.38 -17.49
C THR A 20 2.00 -12.56 -16.66
N ALA A 21 1.29 -12.31 -15.55
CA ALA A 21 0.71 -13.38 -14.73
C ALA A 21 -0.32 -14.22 -15.53
N LEU A 22 -1.22 -13.56 -16.27
CA LEU A 22 -2.19 -14.22 -17.15
C LEU A 22 -1.50 -15.05 -18.24
N LEU A 23 -0.41 -14.55 -18.82
CA LEU A 23 0.40 -15.27 -19.81
C LEU A 23 1.10 -16.50 -19.21
N MET A 24 1.51 -16.44 -17.93
CA MET A 24 2.05 -17.59 -17.19
C MET A 24 0.95 -18.61 -16.78
N GLY A 25 -0.31 -18.36 -17.12
CA GLY A 25 -1.43 -19.27 -16.84
C GLY A 25 -2.13 -19.01 -15.51
N TRP A 26 -1.78 -17.95 -14.77
CA TRP A 26 -2.55 -17.54 -13.60
C TRP A 26 -3.96 -17.11 -14.01
N ARG A 27 -4.97 -17.46 -13.21
CA ARG A 27 -6.36 -17.06 -13.42
C ARG A 27 -6.89 -16.45 -12.12
N ALA A 28 -7.62 -15.33 -12.24
CA ALA A 28 -8.30 -14.73 -11.11
C ALA A 28 -9.67 -15.37 -10.95
N ASP A 29 -9.88 -16.10 -9.85
CA ASP A 29 -11.13 -16.84 -9.63
C ASP A 29 -12.29 -15.92 -9.22
N GLY A 30 -12.01 -14.74 -8.68
CA GLY A 30 -13.01 -13.73 -8.34
C GLY A 30 -13.64 -12.99 -9.54
N GLY A 31 -13.18 -13.28 -10.77
CA GLY A 31 -13.68 -12.66 -12.00
C GLY A 31 -13.20 -11.22 -12.23
N VAL A 32 -13.66 -10.63 -13.34
CA VAL A 32 -13.15 -9.33 -13.84
C VAL A 32 -13.43 -8.19 -12.87
N MET A 33 -14.63 -8.12 -12.29
CA MET A 33 -15.02 -7.04 -11.38
C MET A 33 -14.21 -7.07 -10.08
N ALA A 34 -13.96 -8.25 -9.52
CA ALA A 34 -13.11 -8.38 -8.34
C ALA A 34 -11.65 -8.03 -8.65
N GLY A 35 -11.16 -8.41 -9.84
CA GLY A 35 -9.86 -7.99 -10.34
C GLY A 35 -9.72 -6.47 -10.46
N LEU A 36 -10.71 -5.78 -11.03
CA LEU A 36 -10.74 -4.31 -11.08
C LEU A 36 -10.77 -3.69 -9.68
N GLY A 37 -11.53 -4.28 -8.75
CA GLY A 37 -11.54 -3.88 -7.34
C GLY A 37 -10.14 -3.99 -6.71
N ALA A 38 -9.45 -5.11 -6.92
CA ALA A 38 -8.10 -5.34 -6.39
C ALA A 38 -7.10 -4.31 -6.96
N PHE A 39 -7.16 -4.03 -8.26
CA PHE A 39 -6.38 -2.96 -8.90
C PHE A 39 -6.67 -1.59 -8.29
N GLY A 40 -7.96 -1.28 -8.06
CA GLY A 40 -8.38 -0.05 -7.41
C GLY A 40 -7.78 0.11 -6.01
N LEU A 41 -7.79 -0.95 -5.20
CA LEU A 41 -7.19 -0.93 -3.86
C LEU A 41 -5.67 -0.71 -3.90
N LEU A 42 -4.96 -1.36 -4.82
CA LEU A 42 -3.52 -1.18 -4.99
C LEU A 42 -3.16 0.26 -5.42
N LEU A 43 -3.93 0.81 -6.37
CA LEU A 43 -3.75 2.19 -6.81
C LEU A 43 -4.11 3.20 -5.72
N LEU A 44 -5.14 2.93 -4.93
CA LEU A 44 -5.54 3.77 -3.80
C LEU A 44 -4.43 3.79 -2.73
N LEU A 45 -3.86 2.64 -2.40
CA LEU A 45 -2.71 2.56 -1.50
C LEU A 45 -1.52 3.33 -2.09
N ARG A 46 -1.16 3.10 -3.35
CA ARG A 46 -0.08 3.82 -4.04
C ARG A 46 -0.29 5.33 -3.99
N PHE A 47 -1.50 5.80 -4.25
CA PHE A 47 -1.86 7.21 -4.17
C PHE A 47 -1.59 7.80 -2.78
N SER A 48 -2.01 7.10 -1.73
CA SER A 48 -1.80 7.57 -0.36
C SER A 48 -0.30 7.68 -0.02
N LEU A 49 0.52 6.72 -0.46
CA LEU A 49 1.96 6.70 -0.22
C LEU A 49 2.71 7.78 -1.00
N ILE A 50 2.21 8.23 -2.16
CA ILE A 50 2.79 9.38 -2.88
C ILE A 50 2.80 10.62 -1.98
N TRP A 51 1.72 10.89 -1.23
CA TRP A 51 1.66 12.04 -0.34
C TRP A 51 2.64 11.95 0.82
N VAL A 52 2.85 10.74 1.35
CA VAL A 52 3.86 10.47 2.37
C VAL A 52 5.25 10.79 1.82
N GLY A 53 5.58 10.28 0.63
CA GLY A 53 6.86 10.52 -0.04
C GLY A 53 7.08 12.00 -0.38
N VAL A 54 6.05 12.70 -0.86
CA VAL A 54 6.11 14.14 -1.14
C VAL A 54 6.37 14.93 0.14
N TRP A 55 5.65 14.63 1.23
CA TRP A 55 5.85 15.31 2.50
C TRP A 55 7.25 15.08 3.06
N LEU A 56 7.73 13.83 3.08
CA LEU A 56 9.08 13.48 3.54
C LEU A 56 10.15 14.12 2.65
N GLY A 57 9.98 14.13 1.33
CA GLY A 57 10.89 14.78 0.38
C GLY A 57 11.03 16.30 0.60
N MET A 58 10.03 16.95 1.20
CA MET A 58 10.12 18.38 1.58
C MET A 58 10.74 18.61 2.98
N LEU A 59 10.91 17.56 3.78
CA LEU A 59 11.60 17.63 5.06
C LEU A 59 13.10 17.36 4.93
N VAL A 60 13.47 16.56 3.94
CA VAL A 60 14.85 16.17 3.72
C VAL A 60 15.61 17.30 3.00
N PRO A 61 16.76 17.75 3.53
CA PRO A 61 17.53 18.85 2.95
C PRO A 61 18.43 18.44 1.77
N THR A 62 18.82 17.16 1.67
CA THR A 62 19.74 16.66 0.63
C THR A 62 19.31 15.32 0.02
N PRO A 63 19.70 15.01 -1.23
CA PRO A 63 19.41 13.72 -1.85
C PRO A 63 19.96 12.50 -1.07
N GLU A 64 21.11 12.63 -0.41
CA GLU A 64 21.72 11.57 0.40
C GLU A 64 20.83 11.23 1.60
N ALA A 65 20.30 12.25 2.27
CA ALA A 65 19.37 12.06 3.39
C ALA A 65 18.03 11.48 2.91
N ALA A 66 17.65 11.67 1.63
CA ALA A 66 16.46 11.04 1.05
C ALA A 66 16.71 9.54 0.84
N GLY A 67 17.94 9.16 0.48
CA GLY A 67 18.39 7.77 0.47
C GLY A 67 18.21 7.09 1.83
N GLY A 68 18.54 7.78 2.92
CA GLY A 68 18.37 7.26 4.28
C GLY A 68 16.92 6.94 4.68
N LEU A 69 15.94 7.58 4.01
CA LEU A 69 14.52 7.30 4.24
C LEU A 69 14.13 5.88 3.83
N TYR A 70 14.81 5.29 2.84
CA TYR A 70 14.60 3.90 2.44
C TYR A 70 14.96 2.93 3.56
N ALA A 71 15.99 3.22 4.36
CA ALA A 71 16.38 2.37 5.49
C ALA A 71 15.27 2.26 6.56
N VAL A 72 14.42 3.29 6.67
CA VAL A 72 13.25 3.29 7.57
C VAL A 72 12.02 2.69 6.90
N ALA A 73 11.81 2.99 5.61
CA ALA A 73 10.70 2.44 4.85
C ALA A 73 10.79 0.91 4.73
N PHE A 74 11.99 0.36 4.59
CA PHE A 74 12.22 -1.06 4.37
C PHE A 74 11.70 -1.96 5.52
N PRO A 75 12.06 -1.74 6.80
CA PRO A 75 11.47 -2.51 7.89
C PRO A 75 9.94 -2.40 7.96
N VAL A 76 9.39 -1.20 7.69
CA VAL A 76 7.93 -0.97 7.73
C VAL A 76 7.21 -1.75 6.63
N THR A 77 7.80 -1.87 5.43
CA THR A 77 7.22 -2.69 4.35
C THR A 77 7.42 -4.19 4.60
N MET A 78 8.55 -4.57 5.20
CA MET A 78 8.89 -5.97 5.54
C MET A 78 7.97 -6.55 6.64
N ILE A 79 7.56 -5.74 7.61
CA ILE A 79 6.64 -6.17 8.69
C ILE A 79 5.19 -6.13 8.14
N SER A 80 4.89 -7.07 7.25
CA SER A 80 3.56 -7.21 6.65
C SER A 80 3.23 -8.66 6.28
N SER A 81 1.94 -8.93 6.06
CA SER A 81 1.41 -10.24 5.67
C SER A 81 1.83 -10.69 4.25
N THR A 82 2.57 -9.86 3.50
CA THR A 82 3.10 -10.23 2.19
C THR A 82 4.33 -11.12 2.30
N PHE A 83 5.14 -10.96 3.36
CA PHE A 83 6.38 -11.71 3.56
C PHE A 83 6.20 -12.91 4.50
N VAL A 84 5.54 -12.69 5.63
CA VAL A 84 5.30 -13.73 6.65
C VAL A 84 3.88 -13.53 7.19
N ALA A 85 3.15 -14.63 7.39
CA ALA A 85 1.83 -14.56 8.01
C ALA A 85 1.92 -13.97 9.44
N PRO A 86 1.06 -13.00 9.84
CA PRO A 86 1.13 -12.38 11.16
C PRO A 86 1.09 -13.37 12.33
N SER A 87 0.38 -14.50 12.16
CA SER A 87 0.28 -15.58 13.14
C SER A 87 1.60 -16.34 13.40
N LEU A 88 2.58 -16.23 12.50
CA LEU A 88 3.91 -16.82 12.64
C LEU A 88 4.92 -15.86 13.28
N MET A 89 4.52 -14.62 13.55
CA MET A 89 5.37 -13.61 14.17
C MET A 89 5.23 -13.61 15.69
N PRO A 90 6.26 -13.16 16.44
CA PRO A 90 6.12 -12.87 17.87
C PRO A 90 4.96 -11.90 18.11
N GLY A 91 4.15 -12.10 19.16
CA GLY A 91 2.81 -11.49 19.28
C GLY A 91 2.72 -9.98 19.04
N TRP A 92 3.66 -9.19 19.56
CA TRP A 92 3.69 -7.74 19.33
C TRP A 92 3.98 -7.38 17.87
N LEU A 93 4.88 -8.14 17.22
CA LEU A 93 5.25 -7.94 15.83
C LEU A 93 4.11 -8.37 14.89
N GLY A 94 3.45 -9.49 15.21
CA GLY A 94 2.24 -9.93 14.50
C GLY A 94 1.11 -8.91 14.59
N THR A 95 0.94 -8.24 15.74
CA THR A 95 -0.04 -7.16 15.90
C THR A 95 0.29 -5.97 15.00
N ILE A 96 1.55 -5.54 14.95
CA ILE A 96 1.99 -4.45 14.06
C ILE A 96 1.77 -4.84 12.59
N ALA A 97 2.12 -6.08 12.21
CA ALA A 97 1.91 -6.57 10.86
C ALA A 97 0.42 -6.62 10.50
N ALA A 98 -0.46 -7.04 11.42
CA ALA A 98 -1.91 -7.10 11.18
C ALA A 98 -2.50 -5.70 10.91
N TRP A 99 -2.08 -4.68 11.66
CA TRP A 99 -2.54 -3.29 11.50
C TRP A 99 -1.81 -2.52 10.39
N ASN A 100 -0.91 -3.17 9.63
CA ASN A 100 -0.20 -2.50 8.54
C ASN A 100 -1.13 -2.27 7.34
N PRO A 101 -1.19 -1.06 6.76
CA PRO A 101 -1.98 -0.78 5.55
C PRO A 101 -1.63 -1.70 4.37
N ILE A 102 -0.36 -2.09 4.25
CA ILE A 102 0.11 -3.03 3.23
C ILE A 102 -0.51 -4.41 3.45
N SER A 103 -0.58 -4.86 4.71
CA SER A 103 -1.20 -6.15 5.05
C SER A 103 -2.68 -6.18 4.74
N SER A 104 -3.43 -5.14 5.12
CA SER A 104 -4.87 -5.06 4.81
C SER A 104 -5.12 -5.09 3.30
N THR A 105 -4.36 -4.31 2.52
CA THR A 105 -4.48 -4.29 1.05
C THR A 105 -4.06 -5.62 0.43
N ALA A 106 -3.01 -6.27 0.94
CA ALA A 106 -2.58 -7.56 0.43
C ALA A 106 -3.60 -8.67 0.72
N THR A 107 -4.16 -8.71 1.91
CA THR A 107 -5.21 -9.68 2.27
C THR A 107 -6.47 -9.44 1.45
N ALA A 108 -6.93 -8.19 1.32
CA ALA A 108 -8.10 -7.84 0.53
C ALA A 108 -7.94 -8.18 -0.97
N THR A 109 -6.77 -7.92 -1.55
CA THR A 109 -6.53 -8.23 -2.97
C THR A 109 -6.47 -9.74 -3.21
N ARG A 110 -5.90 -10.51 -2.28
CA ARG A 110 -5.93 -11.98 -2.32
C ARG A 110 -7.35 -12.54 -2.27
N GLU A 111 -8.19 -12.02 -1.38
CA GLU A 111 -9.62 -12.38 -1.33
C GLU A 111 -10.33 -12.07 -2.65
N LEU A 112 -10.13 -10.87 -3.21
CA LEU A 112 -10.72 -10.46 -4.48
C LEU A 112 -10.22 -11.28 -5.68
N PHE A 113 -8.99 -11.77 -5.64
CA PHE A 113 -8.48 -12.70 -6.65
C PHE A 113 -8.92 -14.15 -6.43
N GLY A 114 -9.70 -14.43 -5.38
CA GLY A 114 -10.21 -15.78 -5.07
C GLY A 114 -9.20 -16.69 -4.37
N ASN A 115 -8.12 -16.12 -3.82
CA ASN A 115 -7.06 -16.85 -3.12
C ASN A 115 -6.96 -16.40 -1.64
N PRO A 116 -8.03 -16.54 -0.83
CA PRO A 116 -8.02 -16.07 0.55
C PRO A 116 -6.98 -16.82 1.38
N VAL A 117 -6.36 -16.11 2.31
CA VAL A 117 -5.40 -16.67 3.28
C VAL A 117 -6.06 -16.61 4.65
N ALA A 118 -5.94 -17.68 5.45
CA ALA A 118 -6.46 -17.69 6.80
C ALA A 118 -5.81 -16.58 7.63
N GLY A 119 -6.62 -15.67 8.17
CA GLY A 119 -6.19 -14.62 9.09
C GLY A 119 -5.82 -15.19 10.47
N GLY A 120 -4.99 -14.47 11.23
CA GLY A 120 -4.63 -14.78 12.61
C GLY A 120 -5.75 -14.59 13.64
N GLY A 121 -7.00 -14.45 13.22
CA GLY A 121 -8.17 -14.28 14.10
C GLY A 121 -8.32 -12.89 14.71
N THR A 122 -7.62 -11.88 14.19
CA THR A 122 -7.78 -10.48 14.64
C THR A 122 -8.87 -9.77 13.84
N TRP A 123 -9.57 -8.82 14.48
CA TRP A 123 -10.64 -8.05 13.83
C TRP A 123 -10.20 -7.36 12.54
N VAL A 124 -8.96 -6.84 12.48
CA VAL A 124 -8.42 -6.16 11.31
C VAL A 124 -8.18 -7.10 10.14
N GLU A 125 -7.77 -8.34 10.41
CA GLU A 125 -7.59 -9.35 9.36
C GLU A 125 -8.95 -9.80 8.81
N GLU A 126 -9.96 -9.93 9.65
CA GLU A 126 -11.34 -10.25 9.23
C GLU A 126 -12.00 -9.11 8.43
N HIS A 127 -11.59 -7.86 8.68
CA HIS A 127 -12.10 -6.67 8.01
C HIS A 127 -11.07 -6.09 7.03
N ALA A 128 -10.22 -6.93 6.45
CA ALA A 128 -9.11 -6.51 5.58
C ALA A 128 -9.58 -5.64 4.41
N LEU A 129 -10.69 -5.98 3.74
CA LEU A 129 -11.24 -5.21 2.62
C LEU A 129 -11.65 -3.79 3.03
N LEU A 130 -12.27 -3.65 4.21
CA LEU A 130 -12.64 -2.34 4.76
C LEU A 130 -11.38 -1.54 5.12
N MET A 131 -10.41 -2.18 5.78
CA MET A 131 -9.15 -1.56 6.19
C MET A 131 -8.27 -1.17 5.00
N ALA A 132 -8.31 -1.92 3.89
CA ALA A 132 -7.65 -1.60 2.64
C ALA A 132 -8.14 -0.29 2.00
N VAL A 133 -9.33 0.20 2.38
CA VAL A 133 -9.86 1.51 1.98
C VAL A 133 -9.61 2.56 3.06
N VAL A 134 -9.92 2.24 4.32
CA VAL A 134 -9.80 3.19 5.43
C VAL A 134 -8.36 3.67 5.60
N TRP A 135 -7.38 2.77 5.54
CA TRP A 135 -5.99 3.14 5.73
C TRP A 135 -5.46 4.13 4.70
N PRO A 136 -5.56 3.86 3.38
CA PRO A 136 -5.17 4.84 2.38
C PRO A 136 -5.90 6.18 2.51
N LEU A 137 -7.18 6.18 2.88
CA LEU A 137 -7.94 7.42 3.10
C LEU A 137 -7.41 8.20 4.30
N VAL A 138 -7.14 7.54 5.43
CA VAL A 138 -6.56 8.17 6.62
C VAL A 138 -5.17 8.73 6.31
N ILE A 139 -4.31 7.95 5.64
CA ILE A 139 -2.97 8.40 5.22
C ILE A 139 -3.10 9.63 4.32
N THR A 140 -3.98 9.58 3.32
CA THR A 140 -4.20 10.72 2.42
C THR A 140 -4.70 11.94 3.19
N LEU A 141 -5.70 11.78 4.07
CA LEU A 141 -6.30 12.86 4.85
C LEU A 141 -5.28 13.53 5.78
N VAL A 142 -4.27 12.78 6.26
CA VAL A 142 -3.21 13.32 7.11
C VAL A 142 -2.10 13.96 6.28
N PHE A 143 -1.53 13.25 5.31
CA PHE A 143 -0.31 13.69 4.62
C PHE A 143 -0.56 14.68 3.50
N LEU A 144 -1.71 14.64 2.83
CA LEU A 144 -2.06 15.62 1.80
C LEU A 144 -2.09 17.06 2.35
N PRO A 145 -2.83 17.38 3.43
CA PRO A 145 -2.82 18.75 3.97
C PRO A 145 -1.47 19.13 4.58
N LEU A 146 -0.73 18.18 5.17
CA LEU A 146 0.63 18.45 5.67
C LEU A 146 1.59 18.81 4.54
N ALA A 147 1.53 18.09 3.42
CA ALA A 147 2.32 18.38 2.22
C ALA A 147 1.96 19.76 1.64
N VAL A 148 0.67 20.05 1.45
CA VAL A 148 0.21 21.34 0.92
C VAL A 148 0.65 22.50 1.81
N ARG A 149 0.46 22.40 3.14
CA ARG A 149 0.88 23.43 4.10
C ARG A 149 2.38 23.68 4.07
N ARG A 150 3.19 22.63 3.93
CA ARG A 150 4.65 22.75 3.87
C ARG A 150 5.10 23.40 2.56
N PHE A 151 4.51 23.01 1.44
CA PHE A 151 4.81 23.59 0.13
C PHE A 151 4.53 25.10 0.10
N GLN A 152 3.39 25.53 0.64
CA GLN A 152 3.03 26.95 0.75
C GLN A 152 4.00 27.77 1.62
N ARG A 153 4.65 27.14 2.61
CA ARG A 153 5.67 27.79 3.44
C ARG A 153 7.04 27.88 2.77
N LEU A 154 7.32 27.05 1.77
CA LEU A 154 8.56 27.11 0.98
C LEU A 154 8.45 28.12 -0.16
N SER A 155 7.23 28.43 -0.61
CA SER A 155 6.97 29.43 -1.65
C SER A 155 6.85 30.87 -1.14
N ARG A 156 7.06 31.08 0.17
CA ARG A 156 7.18 32.41 0.79
C ARG A 156 8.63 32.61 1.19
#